data_AF-A0A3E3IW15-F1
#
_entry.id   AF-A0A3E3IW15-F1
#
_cell.length_a   1.000
_cell.length_b   1.000
_cell.length_c   1.000
_cell.angle_alpha   90.00
_cell.angle_beta   90.00
_cell.angle_gamma   90.00
#
_symmetry.space_group_name_H-M   'P 1'
#
loop_
_entity.id
_entity.type
_entity.pdbx_description
1 polymer ?
#
loop_
_entity_poly.entity_id
_entity_poly.type
_entity_poly.pdbx_seq_one_letter_code
_entity_poly.pdbx_strand_id
1 'polypeptide(L)'
;MRRDRQWRKRGTFIPEETRNIKKITCKVCGKAFYPKSEYFAKDRVISGGISAAMSGSSAEPEIYDAMDCPECGCQMVLKKRLQTVK
;
A
#
# COMPACT_ATOMS: atom_id res chain seq x y z
N MET A 1 32.26 8.93 -37.68
CA MET A 1 31.52 9.65 -36.62
C MET A 1 30.79 8.66 -35.72
N ARG A 2 31.31 8.42 -34.50
CA ARG A 2 30.60 7.64 -33.47
C ARG A 2 29.46 8.53 -32.95
N ARG A 3 28.22 8.11 -33.14
CA ARG A 3 27.05 8.78 -32.59
C ARG A 3 26.92 8.33 -31.14
N ASP A 4 27.41 9.16 -30.22
CA ASP A 4 27.16 9.03 -28.78
C ASP A 4 25.65 9.09 -28.53
N ARG A 5 25.01 7.92 -28.53
CA ARG A 5 23.65 7.75 -28.01
C ARG A 5 23.73 7.85 -26.49
N GLN A 6 23.95 9.06 -25.98
CA GLN A 6 23.67 9.38 -24.59
C GLN A 6 22.17 9.24 -24.38
N TRP A 7 21.73 8.03 -24.01
CA TRP A 7 20.47 7.81 -23.35
C TRP A 7 20.51 8.62 -22.05
N ARG A 8 20.07 9.89 -22.11
CA ARG A 8 19.78 10.66 -20.91
C ARG A 8 18.77 9.84 -20.13
N LYS A 9 19.18 9.31 -18.98
CA LYS A 9 18.25 8.71 -18.01
C LYS A 9 17.15 9.75 -17.84
N ARG A 10 15.95 9.47 -18.37
CA ARG A 10 14.77 10.31 -18.15
C ARG A 10 14.60 10.32 -16.64
N GLY A 11 15.07 11.39 -15.99
CA GLY A 11 14.84 11.60 -14.57
C GLY A 11 13.36 11.40 -14.35
N THR A 12 12.99 10.56 -13.39
CA THR A 12 11.61 10.25 -13.08
C THR A 12 10.87 11.59 -12.94
N PHE A 13 9.94 11.87 -13.85
CA PHE A 13 9.16 13.10 -13.80
C PHE A 13 8.28 13.02 -12.55
N ILE A 14 8.62 13.80 -11.54
CA ILE A 14 7.89 13.90 -10.28
C ILE A 14 7.05 15.18 -10.39
N PRO A 15 5.73 15.10 -10.67
CA PRO A 15 4.87 16.27 -10.80
C PRO A 15 4.86 17.09 -9.50
N GLU A 16 4.75 18.41 -9.57
CA GLU A 16 4.94 19.31 -8.42
C GLU A 16 3.97 19.03 -7.24
N GLU A 17 2.80 18.48 -7.51
CA GLU A 17 1.80 18.04 -6.51
C GLU A 17 2.33 16.91 -5.60
N THR A 18 3.35 16.16 -6.03
CA THR A 18 3.96 15.06 -5.27
C THR A 18 5.14 15.49 -4.40
N ARG A 19 5.46 16.79 -4.32
CA ARG A 19 6.60 17.33 -3.53
C ARG A 19 6.57 16.98 -2.04
N ASN A 20 5.39 16.69 -1.47
CA ASN A 20 5.23 16.35 -0.04
C ASN A 20 5.00 14.86 0.25
N ILE A 21 5.12 13.99 -0.76
CA ILE A 21 4.95 12.55 -0.53
C ILE A 21 6.21 11.98 0.11
N LYS A 22 6.11 11.58 1.38
CA LYS A 22 7.18 10.85 2.07
C LYS A 22 7.40 9.50 1.36
N LYS A 23 8.66 9.22 1.01
CA LYS A 23 9.04 7.89 0.52
C LYS A 23 8.84 6.87 1.62
N ILE A 24 8.29 5.72 1.24
CA ILE A 24 8.20 4.55 2.12
C ILE A 24 9.31 3.57 1.76
N THR A 25 9.75 2.81 2.75
CA THR A 25 10.80 1.80 2.56
C THR A 25 10.18 0.42 2.67
N CYS A 26 10.43 -0.45 1.70
CA CYS A 26 10.02 -1.84 1.80
C CYS A 26 10.80 -2.55 2.90
N LYS A 27 10.09 -3.26 3.78
CA LYS A 27 10.70 -4.04 4.87
C LYS A 27 11.43 -5.29 4.37
N VAL A 28 11.10 -5.79 3.17
CA VAL A 28 11.68 -7.02 2.61
C VAL A 28 12.93 -6.72 1.78
N CYS A 29 12.83 -5.82 0.79
CA CYS A 29 13.95 -5.52 -0.10
C CYS A 29 14.75 -4.27 0.27
N GLY A 30 14.30 -3.48 1.27
CA GLY A 30 15.00 -2.27 1.73
C GLY A 30 14.97 -1.08 0.77
N LYS A 31 14.34 -1.20 -0.40
CA LYS A 31 14.26 -0.09 -1.38
C LYS A 31 13.22 0.95 -0.96
N ALA A 32 13.55 2.21 -1.18
CA ALA A 32 12.68 3.35 -0.92
C ALA A 32 12.00 3.84 -2.21
N PHE A 33 10.67 3.98 -2.18
CA PHE A 33 9.87 4.43 -3.32
C PHE A 33 8.70 5.30 -2.87
N TYR A 34 8.06 5.94 -3.84
CA TYR A 34 6.86 6.72 -3.59
C TYR A 34 5.65 5.79 -3.47
N PRO A 35 4.91 5.83 -2.35
CA PRO A 35 3.72 5.02 -2.20
C PRO A 35 2.67 5.38 -3.25
N LYS A 36 2.00 4.36 -3.78
CA LYS A 36 0.80 4.48 -4.61
C LYS A 36 -0.26 3.61 -3.96
N SER A 37 -1.41 4.16 -3.63
CA SER A 37 -2.53 3.35 -3.14
C SER A 37 -3.12 2.57 -4.31
N GLU A 38 -2.91 1.25 -4.33
CA GLU A 38 -3.41 0.39 -5.40
C GLU A 38 -4.68 -0.35 -5.00
N TYR A 39 -4.75 -0.86 -3.77
CA TYR A 39 -5.88 -1.68 -3.34
C TYR A 39 -6.10 -1.65 -1.82
N PHE A 40 -7.16 -2.33 -1.39
CA PHE A 40 -7.61 -2.38 0.00
C PHE A 40 -7.49 -3.81 0.51
N ALA A 41 -6.89 -3.99 1.67
CA ALA A 41 -6.89 -5.25 2.39
C ALA A 41 -7.91 -5.20 3.53
N LYS A 42 -8.56 -6.32 3.82
CA LYS A 42 -9.47 -6.47 4.97
C LYS A 42 -8.99 -7.61 5.83
N ASP A 43 -9.06 -7.44 7.14
CA ASP A 43 -8.79 -8.55 8.04
C ASP A 43 -9.80 -9.66 7.82
N ARG A 44 -9.32 -10.90 7.85
CA ARG A 44 -10.15 -12.09 7.79
C ARG A 44 -10.72 -12.38 9.16
N VAL A 45 -11.57 -11.47 9.65
CA VAL A 45 -12.35 -11.73 10.86
C VAL A 45 -13.41 -12.75 10.49
N ILE A 46 -13.38 -13.92 11.14
CA ILE A 46 -14.45 -14.92 11.03
C ILE A 46 -15.64 -14.36 11.81
N SER A 47 -16.32 -13.38 11.23
CA SER A 47 -17.53 -12.75 11.77
C SER A 47 -18.80 -13.45 11.28
N GLY A 48 -18.70 -14.74 10.95
CA GLY A 48 -19.81 -15.56 10.46
C GLY A 48 -19.79 -16.94 11.08
N GLY A 49 -20.87 -17.27 11.80
CA GLY A 49 -21.07 -18.56 12.44
C GLY A 49 -21.83 -18.45 13.77
N ILE A 50 -22.36 -19.57 14.25
CA ILE A 50 -23.13 -19.67 15.50
C ILE A 50 -22.32 -19.14 16.70
N SER A 51 -20.99 -19.32 16.66
CA SER A 51 -20.04 -18.86 17.68
C SER A 51 -19.92 -17.34 17.79
N ALA A 52 -20.07 -16.59 16.69
CA ALA A 52 -20.02 -15.13 16.71
C ALA A 52 -21.34 -14.53 17.22
N ALA A 53 -22.48 -15.18 16.92
CA ALA A 53 -23.79 -14.77 17.41
C ALA A 53 -23.95 -14.99 18.93
N MET A 54 -23.37 -16.07 19.46
CA MET A 54 -23.42 -16.42 20.89
C MET A 54 -22.51 -15.54 21.77
N SER A 55 -21.42 -15.01 21.22
CA SER A 55 -20.41 -14.25 21.98
C SER A 55 -20.62 -12.72 21.94
N GLY A 56 -21.68 -12.23 21.28
CA GLY A 56 -22.02 -10.81 21.20
C GLY A 56 -20.94 -9.92 20.56
N SER A 57 -19.88 -10.53 20.02
CA SER A 57 -18.68 -9.86 19.56
C SER A 57 -18.65 -9.90 18.04
N SER A 58 -19.53 -9.13 17.42
CA SER A 58 -19.43 -8.80 16.00
C SER A 58 -18.21 -7.90 15.81
N ALA A 59 -17.01 -8.48 15.79
CA ALA A 59 -15.81 -7.74 15.44
C ALA A 59 -15.88 -7.37 13.96
N GLU A 60 -16.13 -6.09 13.66
CA GLU A 60 -16.09 -5.60 12.28
C GLU A 60 -14.66 -5.69 11.74
N PRO A 61 -14.48 -6.20 10.50
CA PRO A 61 -13.15 -6.37 9.94
C PRO A 61 -12.49 -5.01 9.68
N GLU A 62 -11.25 -4.87 10.13
CA GLU A 62 -10.45 -3.67 9.89
C GLU A 62 -10.06 -3.58 8.42
N ILE A 63 -10.09 -2.36 7.87
CA ILE A 63 -9.78 -2.09 6.47
C ILE A 63 -8.49 -1.30 6.40
N TYR A 64 -7.59 -1.73 5.51
CA TYR A 64 -6.29 -1.13 5.30
C TYR A 64 -6.08 -0.76 3.84
N ASP A 65 -5.38 0.33 3.61
CA ASP A 65 -4.75 0.61 2.32
C ASP A 65 -3.50 -0.24 2.18
N ALA A 66 -3.38 -0.92 1.06
CA ALA A 66 -2.26 -1.79 0.74
C ALA A 66 -1.72 -1.52 -0.67
N MET A 67 -0.47 -1.92 -0.88
CA MET A 67 0.20 -1.85 -2.17
C MET A 67 1.28 -2.91 -2.26
N ASP A 68 1.67 -3.25 -3.48
CA ASP A 68 2.79 -4.16 -3.70
C ASP A 68 4.08 -3.38 -3.94
N CYS A 69 5.19 -3.91 -3.43
CA CYS A 69 6.48 -3.31 -3.71
C CYS A 69 6.81 -3.44 -5.20
N PRO A 70 7.11 -2.36 -5.93
CA PRO A 70 7.37 -2.39 -7.38
C PRO A 70 8.65 -3.16 -7.77
N GLU A 71 9.47 -3.53 -6.78
CA GLU A 71 10.79 -4.15 -6.99
C GLU A 71 10.78 -5.64 -6.63
N CYS A 72 10.08 -6.04 -5.58
CA CYS A 72 10.06 -7.42 -5.09
C CYS A 72 8.67 -8.05 -5.00
N GLY A 73 7.59 -7.30 -5.30
CA GLY A 73 6.21 -7.80 -5.29
C GLY A 73 5.64 -8.11 -3.90
N CYS A 74 6.35 -7.79 -2.81
CA CYS A 74 5.83 -8.03 -1.46
C CYS A 74 4.71 -7.04 -1.12
N GLN A 75 3.62 -7.57 -0.55
CA GLN A 75 2.51 -6.77 -0.07
C GLN A 75 2.90 -5.93 1.14
N MET A 76 2.54 -4.66 1.11
CA MET A 76 2.77 -3.69 2.17
C MET A 76 1.47 -3.04 2.61
N VAL A 77 1.26 -2.96 3.92
CA VAL A 77 0.14 -2.22 4.52
C VAL A 77 0.59 -0.78 4.79
N LEU A 78 -0.15 0.19 4.25
CA LEU A 78 0.15 1.61 4.32
C LEU A 78 -0.53 2.27 5.53
N LYS A 79 -1.85 2.34 5.52
CA LYS A 79 -2.64 3.05 6.53
C LYS A 79 -3.92 2.29 6.83
N LYS A 80 -4.28 2.24 8.11
CA LYS A 80 -5.58 1.77 8.56
C LYS A 80 -6.63 2.85 8.33
N ARG A 81 -7.78 2.45 7.79
CA ARG A 81 -8.92 3.34 7.57
C ARG A 81 -9.76 3.46 8.83
N LEU A 82 -10.25 4.67 9.11
CA LEU A 82 -11.24 4.89 10.15
C LEU A 82 -12.56 4.23 9.73
N GLN A 83 -13.23 3.59 10.68
CA GLN A 83 -14.56 3.05 10.46
C GLN A 83 -15.55 4.22 10.37
N THR A 84 -16.46 4.14 9.39
CA THR A 84 -17.62 5.04 9.38
C THR A 84 -18.52 4.61 10.53
N VAL A 85 -18.62 5.46 11.55
CA VAL A 85 -19.62 5.28 12.61
C VAL A 85 -20.99 5.47 11.96
N LYS A 86 -21.81 4.43 11.96
CA LYS A 86 -23.21 4.47 11.52
C LYS A 86 -24.12 4.83 12.68
#